data_AF-Q0DKC4-F1
#
_entry.id   AF-Q0DKC4-F1
#
_cell.length_a   1.000
_cell.length_b   1.000
_cell.length_c   1.000
_cell.angle_alpha   90.00
_cell.angle_beta   90.00
_cell.angle_gamma   90.00
#
_symmetry.space_group_name_H-M   'P 1'
#
loop_
_entity.id
_entity.type
_entity.pdbx_description
1 polymer ?
#
loop_
_entity_poly.entity_id
_entity_poly.type
_entity_poly.pdbx_seq_one_letter_code
_entity_poly.pdbx_strand_id
1 'polypeptide(L)'
;AFGILDRNSGRDSGYGKGLLRPLTASEKEGAAESRNPPPMKVKRHLTPPPIVRAAGQYQDDEVKSSEPSVHKLAVQVKKLRKENIELRDRNAELGVELAKLRNNVDTLSRGLCAKIKRAFVEMGKENKYYTN
;
A
#
# COMPACT_ATOMS: atom_id res chain seq x y z
N ALA A 1 -40.08 -13.88 19.75
CA ALA A 1 -39.00 -14.65 20.40
C ALA A 1 -37.67 -14.14 19.87
N PHE A 2 -36.81 -13.62 20.76
CA PHE A 2 -35.47 -13.16 20.43
C PHE A 2 -34.51 -14.37 20.44
N GLY A 3 -33.83 -14.63 19.33
CA GLY A 3 -32.74 -15.60 19.21
C GLY A 3 -31.41 -14.85 19.06
N ILE A 4 -30.53 -15.05 20.03
CA ILE A 4 -29.19 -14.45 20.14
C ILE A 4 -28.24 -15.14 19.16
N LEU A 5 -27.57 -14.37 18.31
CA LEU A 5 -26.40 -14.83 17.55
C LEU A 5 -25.13 -14.31 18.23
N ASP A 6 -24.25 -15.26 18.50
CA ASP A 6 -22.94 -15.16 19.10
C ASP A 6 -22.06 -14.12 18.37
N ARG A 7 -21.57 -13.11 19.09
CA ARG A 7 -20.61 -12.12 18.58
C ARG A 7 -19.22 -12.42 19.15
N ASN A 8 -18.45 -13.22 18.42
CA ASN A 8 -17.00 -13.12 18.47
C ASN A 8 -16.57 -11.88 17.66
N SER A 9 -16.48 -10.72 18.32
CA SER A 9 -15.85 -9.51 17.76
C SER A 9 -14.55 -9.21 18.51
N GLY A 10 -13.50 -9.93 18.13
CA GLY A 10 -12.13 -9.61 18.53
C GLY A 10 -11.52 -8.55 17.62
N ARG A 11 -11.33 -7.36 18.17
CA ARG A 11 -10.29 -6.34 17.90
C ARG A 11 -10.86 -4.94 17.69
N ASP A 12 -11.30 -4.34 18.78
CA ASP A 12 -11.34 -2.89 18.90
C ASP A 12 -9.90 -2.36 18.95
N SER A 13 -9.51 -1.70 17.84
CA SER A 13 -8.40 -0.78 17.75
C SER A 13 -8.71 0.46 18.58
N GLY A 14 -8.51 0.37 19.91
CA GLY A 14 -8.62 1.50 20.83
C GLY A 14 -7.25 2.12 21.09
N TYR A 15 -6.96 3.28 20.51
CA TYR A 15 -5.90 4.15 21.01
C TYR A 15 -6.36 4.79 22.33
N GLY A 16 -6.06 4.11 23.43
CA GLY A 16 -6.21 4.62 24.79
C GLY A 16 -5.10 4.02 25.64
N LYS A 17 -4.34 4.85 26.37
CA LYS A 17 -3.38 4.35 27.35
C LYS A 17 -4.16 3.70 28.48
N GLY A 18 -4.36 2.39 28.41
CA GLY A 18 -4.83 1.60 29.55
C GLY A 18 -3.74 1.63 30.62
N LEU A 19 -4.05 2.23 31.77
CA LEU A 19 -3.21 2.05 32.96
C LEU A 19 -3.34 0.58 33.38
N LEU A 20 -2.23 -0.17 33.29
CA LEU A 20 -2.16 -1.53 33.82
C LEU A 20 -2.45 -1.51 35.32
N ARG A 21 -3.24 -2.50 35.78
CA ARG A 21 -3.56 -2.66 37.21
C ARG A 21 -2.26 -2.87 38.02
N PRO A 22 -2.08 -2.20 39.17
CA PRO A 22 -0.94 -2.46 40.04
C PRO A 22 -0.90 -3.92 40.52
N LEU A 23 0.28 -4.55 40.42
CA LEU A 23 0.53 -5.91 40.90
C LEU A 23 0.40 -6.00 42.42
N THR A 24 -0.17 -7.10 42.89
CA THR A 24 -0.40 -7.40 44.31
C THR A 24 0.89 -7.84 45.02
N ALA A 25 0.94 -7.68 46.34
CA ALA A 25 2.15 -7.94 47.13
C ALA A 25 2.70 -9.38 46.96
N SER A 26 1.83 -10.38 46.79
CA SER A 26 2.24 -11.78 46.60
C SER A 26 2.89 -12.06 45.24
N GLU A 27 2.65 -11.22 44.22
CA GLU A 27 3.31 -11.34 42.92
C GLU A 27 4.75 -10.78 42.95
N LYS A 28 5.06 -9.90 43.92
CA LYS A 28 6.39 -9.31 44.07
C LYS A 28 7.36 -10.19 44.87
N GLU A 29 6.84 -11.12 45.66
CA GLU A 29 7.63 -11.90 46.61
C GLU A 29 8.35 -13.11 45.95
N GLY A 30 7.81 -13.64 44.85
CA GLY A 30 8.39 -14.78 44.12
C GLY A 30 9.59 -14.47 43.21
N ALA A 31 10.07 -13.22 43.16
CA ALA A 31 11.16 -12.80 42.27
C ALA A 31 12.48 -12.49 43.00
N ALA A 32 12.58 -12.84 44.29
CA ALA A 32 13.73 -12.52 45.15
C ALA A 32 14.77 -13.65 45.23
N GLU A 33 14.53 -14.80 44.61
CA GLU A 33 15.38 -15.98 44.80
C GLU A 33 16.16 -16.34 43.52
N SER A 34 17.18 -15.54 43.22
CA SER A 34 18.35 -15.88 42.38
C SER A 34 18.93 -14.60 41.77
N ARG A 35 19.93 -13.99 42.41
CA ARG A 35 20.73 -12.98 41.70
C ARG A 35 22.15 -12.82 42.25
N ASN A 36 23.13 -13.17 41.41
CA ASN A 36 24.50 -12.68 41.54
C ASN A 36 24.51 -11.14 41.42
N PRO A 37 25.42 -10.42 42.11
CA PRO A 37 25.43 -8.97 42.09
C PRO A 37 25.75 -8.43 40.68
N PRO A 38 25.02 -7.42 40.19
CA PRO A 38 25.28 -6.81 38.89
C PRO A 38 26.58 -5.97 38.89
N PRO A 39 27.30 -5.87 37.77
CA PRO A 39 28.54 -5.10 37.68
C PRO A 39 28.32 -3.60 37.98
N MET A 40 29.35 -2.97 38.56
CA MET A 40 29.30 -1.59 39.05
C MET A 40 28.85 -0.61 37.97
N LYS A 41 27.76 0.11 38.23
CA LYS A 41 27.24 1.17 37.37
C LYS A 41 28.16 2.38 37.45
N VAL A 42 28.89 2.69 36.38
CA VAL A 42 29.60 3.97 36.25
C VAL A 42 28.56 5.09 36.11
N LYS A 43 28.35 5.85 37.19
CA LYS A 43 27.40 6.97 37.22
C LYS A 43 28.00 8.18 36.52
N ARG A 44 27.86 8.23 35.19
CA ARG A 44 28.13 9.46 34.43
C ARG A 44 27.04 10.49 34.75
N HIS A 45 27.42 11.58 35.41
CA HIS A 45 26.54 12.72 35.60
C HIS A 45 26.64 13.58 34.34
N LEU A 46 25.73 13.37 33.40
CA LEU A 46 25.49 14.31 32.32
C LEU A 46 24.33 15.19 32.78
N THR A 47 24.60 16.46 33.08
CA THR A 47 23.55 17.44 33.28
C THR A 47 22.80 17.57 31.95
N PRO A 48 21.48 17.32 31.89
CA PRO A 48 20.73 17.52 30.67
C PRO A 48 20.82 19.01 30.27
N PRO A 49 20.88 19.33 28.98
CA PRO A 49 20.81 20.72 28.54
C PRO A 49 19.51 21.35 29.08
N PRO A 50 19.53 22.65 29.44
CA PRO A 50 18.35 23.32 29.99
C PRO A 50 17.18 23.21 29.03
N ILE A 51 16.05 22.70 29.53
CA ILE A 51 14.79 22.67 28.79
C ILE A 51 14.28 24.13 28.77
N VAL A 52 14.49 24.83 27.65
CA VAL A 52 14.13 26.26 27.52
C VAL A 52 12.61 26.46 27.39
N ARG A 53 11.86 25.42 27.04
CA ARG A 53 10.42 25.48 26.79
C ARG A 53 9.62 24.80 27.90
N ALA A 54 8.48 25.37 28.27
CA ALA A 54 7.60 24.79 29.28
C ALA A 54 6.97 23.47 28.79
N ALA A 55 6.61 22.59 29.73
CA ALA A 55 5.85 21.37 29.41
C ALA A 55 4.53 21.75 28.71
N GLY A 56 4.33 21.27 27.47
CA GLY A 56 3.19 21.61 26.61
C GLY A 56 3.51 22.49 25.41
N GLN A 57 4.67 23.16 25.39
CA GLN A 57 5.12 23.98 24.24
C GLN A 57 5.87 23.17 23.15
N TYR A 58 5.87 21.84 23.29
CA TYR A 58 6.37 20.90 22.29
C TYR A 58 5.24 20.34 21.41
N GLN A 59 4.00 20.80 21.59
CA GLN A 59 2.96 20.59 20.59
C GLN A 59 3.26 21.49 19.41
N ASP A 60 3.99 20.89 18.48
CA ASP A 60 3.94 21.15 17.06
C ASP A 60 4.02 22.64 16.69
N ASP A 61 5.24 23.06 16.34
CA ASP A 61 5.41 24.04 15.26
C ASP A 61 4.94 23.37 13.92
N GLU A 62 3.72 22.83 13.91
CA GLU A 62 3.03 22.27 12.76
C GLU A 62 2.61 23.47 11.93
N VAL A 63 3.29 23.62 10.80
CA VAL A 63 2.86 24.49 9.71
C VAL A 63 1.37 24.23 9.53
N LYS A 64 0.52 25.19 9.90
CA LYS A 64 -0.94 25.10 9.83
C LYS A 64 -1.40 24.94 8.38
N SER A 65 -1.22 23.78 7.78
CA SER A 65 -2.04 23.36 6.67
C SER A 65 -3.42 23.12 7.26
N SER A 66 -4.33 24.07 7.08
CA SER A 66 -5.73 23.90 7.50
C SER A 66 -6.24 22.60 6.87
N GLU A 67 -6.51 21.62 7.73
CA GLU A 67 -7.04 20.33 7.31
C GLU A 67 -8.33 20.59 6.51
N PRO A 68 -8.43 20.11 5.26
CA PRO A 68 -9.61 20.38 4.46
C PRO A 68 -10.83 19.78 5.14
N SER A 69 -11.84 20.62 5.38
CA SER A 69 -13.13 20.20 5.93
C SER A 69 -13.67 18.97 5.19
N VAL A 70 -14.29 18.04 5.93
CA VAL A 70 -14.94 16.82 5.42
C VAL A 70 -15.85 17.11 4.22
N HIS A 71 -16.53 18.27 4.22
CA HIS A 71 -17.36 18.69 3.09
C HIS A 71 -16.56 18.93 1.81
N LYS A 72 -15.41 19.61 1.89
CA LYS A 72 -14.52 19.85 0.75
C LYS A 72 -13.96 18.55 0.19
N LEU A 73 -13.66 17.58 1.06
CA LEU A 73 -13.21 16.25 0.65
C LEU A 73 -14.33 15.48 -0.08
N ALA A 74 -15.55 15.52 0.44
CA ALA A 74 -16.70 14.85 -0.18
C ALA A 74 -16.98 15.35 -1.61
N VAL A 75 -16.89 16.68 -1.82
CA VAL A 75 -17.04 17.29 -3.15
C VAL A 75 -15.96 16.78 -4.11
N GLN A 76 -14.69 16.75 -3.67
CA GLN A 76 -13.59 16.26 -4.49
C GLN A 76 -13.72 14.77 -4.82
N VAL A 77 -14.09 13.94 -3.86
CA VAL A 77 -14.32 12.50 -4.10
C VAL A 77 -15.43 12.28 -5.12
N LYS A 78 -16.53 13.05 -5.05
CA LYS A 78 -17.61 12.95 -6.04
C LYS A 78 -17.14 13.33 -7.44
N LYS A 79 -16.34 14.38 -7.58
CA LYS A 79 -15.73 14.79 -8.85
C LYS A 79 -14.81 13.70 -9.40
N LEU A 80 -13.87 13.22 -8.59
CA LEU A 80 -12.91 12.18 -8.99
C LEU A 80 -13.59 10.88 -9.41
N ARG A 81 -14.67 10.48 -8.73
CA ARG A 81 -15.45 9.29 -9.12
C ARG A 81 -16.04 9.42 -10.51
N LYS A 82 -16.60 10.59 -10.84
CA LYS A 82 -17.16 10.84 -12.18
C LYS A 82 -16.07 10.76 -13.25
N GLU A 83 -14.96 11.46 -13.03
CA GLU A 83 -13.83 11.46 -13.97
C GLU A 83 -13.23 10.06 -14.14
N ASN A 84 -13.14 9.27 -13.06
CA ASN A 84 -12.62 7.91 -13.14
C ASN A 84 -13.51 6.99 -13.99
N ILE A 85 -14.83 7.14 -13.91
CA ILE A 85 -15.77 6.38 -14.76
C ILE A 85 -15.54 6.75 -16.22
N GLU A 86 -15.52 8.04 -16.56
CA GLU A 86 -15.29 8.49 -17.93
C GLU A 86 -13.93 8.02 -18.49
N LEU A 87 -12.88 8.03 -17.67
CA LEU A 87 -11.56 7.53 -18.06
C LEU A 87 -11.57 6.02 -18.28
N ARG A 88 -12.29 5.26 -17.44
CA ARG A 88 -12.43 3.81 -17.62
C ARG A 88 -13.14 3.47 -18.92
N ASP A 89 -14.19 4.21 -19.27
CA ASP A 89 -14.95 4.00 -20.51
C ASP A 89 -14.06 4.27 -21.73
N ARG A 90 -13.37 5.42 -21.77
CA ARG A 90 -12.41 5.75 -22.84
C ARG A 90 -11.29 4.71 -22.94
N ASN A 91 -10.76 4.24 -21.82
CA ASN A 91 -9.73 3.19 -21.82
C ASN A 91 -10.26 1.87 -22.38
N ALA A 92 -11.53 1.52 -22.12
CA ALA A 92 -12.16 0.33 -22.70
C ALA A 92 -12.29 0.46 -24.22
N GLU A 93 -12.75 1.60 -24.73
CA GLU A 93 -12.83 1.90 -26.17
C GLU A 93 -11.46 1.79 -26.85
N LEU A 94 -10.44 2.44 -26.29
CA LEU A 94 -9.07 2.35 -26.78
C LEU A 94 -8.52 0.92 -26.75
N GLY A 95 -8.87 0.15 -25.73
CA GLY A 95 -8.51 -1.27 -25.64
C GLY A 95 -9.05 -2.09 -26.80
N VAL A 96 -10.30 -1.83 -27.22
CA VAL A 96 -10.92 -2.50 -28.38
C VAL A 96 -10.22 -2.11 -29.68
N GLU A 97 -9.95 -0.83 -29.90
CA GLU A 97 -9.25 -0.36 -31.11
C GLU A 97 -7.82 -0.92 -31.20
N LEU A 98 -7.09 -1.00 -30.08
CA LEU A 98 -5.77 -1.63 -30.03
C LEU A 98 -5.84 -3.12 -30.39
N ALA A 99 -6.84 -3.85 -29.87
CA ALA A 99 -7.02 -5.26 -30.21
C ALA A 99 -7.33 -5.45 -31.70
N LYS A 100 -8.18 -4.59 -32.27
CA LYS A 100 -8.49 -4.58 -33.72
C LYS A 100 -7.25 -4.29 -34.55
N LEU A 101 -6.46 -3.27 -34.18
CA LEU A 101 -5.23 -2.94 -34.89
C LEU A 101 -4.22 -4.08 -34.83
N ARG A 102 -4.04 -4.72 -33.67
CA ARG A 102 -3.19 -5.90 -33.52
C ARG A 102 -3.63 -7.03 -34.44
N ASN A 103 -4.93 -7.33 -34.50
CA ASN A 103 -5.47 -8.35 -35.40
C ASN A 103 -5.23 -8.01 -36.87
N ASN A 104 -5.35 -6.74 -37.27
CA ASN A 104 -5.05 -6.29 -38.62
C ASN A 104 -3.58 -6.48 -38.97
N VAL A 105 -2.66 -6.12 -38.06
CA VAL A 105 -1.21 -6.32 -38.23
C VAL A 105 -0.87 -7.81 -38.32
N ASP A 106 -1.47 -8.65 -37.49
CA ASP A 106 -1.26 -10.10 -37.54
C ASP A 106 -1.76 -10.70 -38.86
N THR A 107 -2.91 -10.22 -39.35
CA THR A 107 -3.47 -10.63 -40.64
C THR A 107 -2.56 -10.21 -41.79
N LEU A 108 -2.09 -8.96 -41.79
CA LEU A 108 -1.16 -8.46 -42.80
C LEU A 108 0.16 -9.23 -42.80
N SER A 109 0.73 -9.45 -41.61
CA SER A 109 1.97 -10.20 -41.42
C SER A 109 1.85 -11.61 -41.99
N ARG A 110 0.77 -12.33 -41.67
CA ARG A 110 0.49 -13.67 -42.20
C ARG A 110 0.34 -13.66 -43.72
N GLY A 111 -0.43 -12.72 -44.25
CA GLY A 111 -0.65 -12.57 -45.69
C GLY A 111 0.65 -12.26 -46.45
N LEU A 112 1.49 -11.39 -45.89
CA LEU A 112 2.79 -11.04 -46.46
C LEU A 112 3.75 -12.24 -46.40
N CYS A 113 3.85 -12.93 -45.27
CA CYS A 113 4.64 -14.15 -45.14
C CYS A 113 4.23 -15.21 -46.17
N ALA A 114 2.93 -15.41 -46.38
CA ALA A 114 2.42 -16.34 -47.39
C ALA A 114 2.79 -15.92 -48.82
N LYS A 115 2.69 -14.62 -49.15
CA LYS A 115 3.11 -14.09 -50.46
C LYS A 115 4.61 -14.27 -50.70
N ILE A 116 5.43 -13.93 -49.71
CA ILE A 116 6.89 -14.10 -49.78
C ILE A 116 7.23 -15.57 -50.00
N LYS A 117 6.66 -16.47 -49.17
CA LYS A 117 6.87 -17.91 -49.30
C LYS A 117 6.53 -18.41 -50.71
N ARG A 118 5.37 -17.99 -51.24
CA ARG A 118 4.94 -18.36 -52.60
C ARG A 118 5.91 -17.85 -53.66
N ALA A 119 6.39 -16.62 -53.57
CA ALA A 119 7.37 -16.09 -54.51
C ALA A 119 8.68 -16.91 -54.51
N PHE A 120 9.15 -17.36 -53.33
CA PHE A 120 10.33 -18.24 -53.25
C PHE A 120 10.10 -19.61 -53.89
N VAL A 121 8.90 -20.19 -53.72
CA VAL A 121 8.47 -21.42 -54.39
C VAL A 121 8.45 -21.24 -55.92
N GLU A 122 7.79 -20.19 -56.41
CA GLU A 122 7.68 -19.90 -57.85
C GLU A 122 9.05 -19.63 -58.50
N MET A 123 10.01 -19.09 -57.75
CA MET A 123 11.39 -18.90 -58.22
C MET A 123 12.27 -20.15 -58.14
N GLY A 124 11.77 -21.28 -57.63
CA GLY A 124 12.57 -22.49 -57.36
C GLY A 124 13.65 -22.28 -56.30
N LYS A 125 13.46 -21.33 -55.37
CA LYS A 125 14.44 -20.91 -54.34
C LYS A 125 13.94 -21.21 -52.91
N GLU A 126 13.10 -22.23 -52.75
CA GLU A 126 12.43 -22.58 -51.48
C GLU A 126 13.39 -22.73 -50.30
N ASN A 127 14.55 -23.35 -50.53
CA ASN A 127 15.57 -23.54 -49.50
C ASN A 127 15.99 -22.21 -48.85
N LYS A 128 16.01 -21.10 -49.61
CA LYS A 128 16.40 -19.78 -49.09
C LYS A 128 15.37 -19.14 -48.15
N TYR A 129 14.12 -19.58 -48.21
CA TYR A 129 13.06 -19.07 -47.32
C TYR A 129 13.20 -19.62 -45.89
N TYR A 130 13.72 -20.84 -45.74
CA TYR A 130 13.83 -21.55 -44.47
C TYR A 130 15.21 -21.49 -43.81
N THR A 131 16.18 -20.82 -44.45
CA THR A 131 17.58 -20.73 -43.98
C THR A 131 17.89 -19.48 -43.15
N ASN A 132 16.89 -18.76 -42.66
CA ASN A 132 17.08 -17.62 -41.75
C ASN A 132 17.07 -18.04 -40.29
#